data_AF-A0AAE3LIW3-F1
#
_entry.id   AF-A0AAE3LIW3-F1
#
_cell.length_a   1.000
_cell.length_b   1.000
_cell.length_c   1.000
_cell.angle_alpha   90.00
_cell.angle_beta   90.00
_cell.angle_gamma   90.00
#
_symmetry.space_group_name_H-M   'P 1'
#
loop_
_entity.id
_entity.type
_entity.pdbx_description
1 polymer ?
#
loop_
_entity_poly.entity_id
_entity_poly.type
_entity_poly.pdbx_seq_one_letter_code
_entity_poly.pdbx_strand_id
1 'polypeptide(L)'
;MVERSEPGSVGVVAGRVVGVLTVALTVVALLTHQETFYRSVRLVLAGLESDVGLPVELLFWGDVLLVAAGRYAFSYVLGSLLGVLYDGLDRPGIVFLLIVVVLIGTVDGVYAALSARNAVVGLGFLLAWLSYVPVFAWLLEDEQTDRGPTRL
;
A
#
# COMPACT_ATOMS: atom_id res chain seq x y z
N MET A 1 -32.74 5.96 -8.77
CA MET A 1 -31.70 5.52 -7.81
C MET A 1 -30.55 6.50 -7.96
N VAL A 2 -30.31 7.34 -6.96
CA VAL A 2 -29.25 8.35 -7.01
C VAL A 2 -27.96 7.64 -6.62
N GLU A 3 -27.01 7.50 -7.54
CA GLU A 3 -25.63 7.12 -7.23
C GLU A 3 -25.02 8.23 -6.37
N ARG A 4 -25.21 8.13 -5.05
CA ARG A 4 -24.42 8.88 -4.09
C ARG A 4 -23.01 8.30 -4.20
N SER A 5 -22.11 9.00 -4.90
CA SER A 5 -20.69 8.65 -4.86
C SER A 5 -20.26 8.50 -3.40
N GLU A 6 -19.93 7.26 -3.04
CA GLU A 6 -19.55 6.88 -1.69
C GLU A 6 -18.13 7.42 -1.46
N PRO A 7 -17.88 8.21 -0.40
CA PRO A 7 -16.55 8.72 -0.08
C PRO A 7 -15.49 7.61 0.12
N GLY A 8 -15.93 6.37 0.34
CA GLY A 8 -15.08 5.19 0.26
C GLY A 8 -14.43 4.96 -1.11
N SER A 9 -15.07 5.37 -2.21
CA SER A 9 -14.55 5.21 -3.58
C SER A 9 -13.31 6.08 -3.85
N VAL A 10 -13.32 7.35 -3.41
CA VAL A 10 -12.16 8.25 -3.48
C VAL A 10 -10.99 7.69 -2.66
N GLY A 11 -11.30 7.22 -1.45
CA GLY A 11 -10.32 6.56 -0.59
C GLY A 11 -9.72 5.30 -1.22
N VAL A 12 -10.53 4.50 -1.90
CA VAL A 12 -10.08 3.31 -2.66
C VAL A 12 -9.11 3.71 -3.78
N VAL A 13 -9.46 4.71 -4.61
CA VAL A 13 -8.59 5.11 -5.73
C VAL A 13 -7.25 5.63 -5.22
N ALA A 14 -7.25 6.48 -4.20
CA ALA A 14 -6.02 6.95 -3.56
C ALA A 14 -5.23 5.79 -2.94
N GLY A 15 -5.90 4.84 -2.29
CA GLY A 15 -5.29 3.62 -1.73
C GLY A 15 -4.65 2.71 -2.79
N ARG A 16 -5.22 2.63 -3.99
CA ARG A 16 -4.65 1.88 -5.12
C ARG A 16 -3.34 2.48 -5.60
N VAL A 17 -3.23 3.81 -5.66
CA VAL A 17 -1.99 4.50 -6.04
C VAL A 17 -0.88 4.16 -5.05
N VAL A 18 -1.15 4.29 -3.75
CA VAL A 18 -0.23 3.87 -2.68
C VAL A 18 0.12 2.38 -2.81
N GLY A 19 -0.88 1.54 -3.06
CA GLY A 19 -0.69 0.10 -3.25
C GLY A 19 0.26 -0.23 -4.39
N VAL A 20 0.12 0.41 -5.55
CA VAL A 20 1.02 0.19 -6.69
C VAL A 20 2.44 0.63 -6.35
N LEU A 21 2.61 1.79 -5.72
CA LEU A 21 3.94 2.31 -5.33
C LEU A 21 4.63 1.41 -4.30
N THR A 22 3.91 0.99 -3.26
CA THR A 22 4.45 0.11 -2.22
C THR A 22 4.75 -1.29 -2.77
N VAL A 23 3.93 -1.83 -3.67
CA VAL A 23 4.23 -3.08 -4.39
C VAL A 23 5.51 -2.94 -5.20
N ALA A 24 5.64 -1.88 -6.01
CA ALA A 24 6.84 -1.66 -6.82
C ALA A 24 8.10 -1.60 -5.94
N LEU A 25 8.06 -0.83 -4.85
CA LEU A 25 9.15 -0.75 -3.87
C LEU A 25 9.47 -2.11 -3.25
N THR A 26 8.43 -2.89 -2.88
CA THR A 26 8.60 -4.20 -2.27
C THR A 26 9.23 -5.20 -3.24
N VAL A 27 8.75 -5.24 -4.48
CA VAL A 27 9.30 -6.12 -5.52
C VAL A 27 10.76 -5.77 -5.79
N VAL A 28 11.10 -4.48 -5.92
CA VAL A 28 12.50 -4.04 -6.10
C VAL A 28 13.36 -4.44 -4.89
N ALA A 29 12.85 -4.28 -3.67
CA ALA A 29 13.56 -4.70 -2.46
C ALA A 29 13.78 -6.22 -2.41
N LEU A 30 12.80 -7.03 -2.82
CA LEU A 30 12.93 -8.49 -2.86
C LEU A 30 13.92 -8.94 -3.94
N LEU A 31 13.89 -8.34 -5.13
CA LEU A 31 14.81 -8.63 -6.21
C LEU A 31 16.26 -8.32 -5.85
N THR A 32 16.50 -7.25 -5.08
CA THR A 32 17.86 -6.91 -4.59
C THR A 32 18.38 -7.86 -3.50
N HIS A 33 17.51 -8.64 -2.85
CA HIS A 33 17.87 -9.56 -1.76
C HIS A 33 17.72 -11.05 -2.14
N GLN A 34 17.57 -11.35 -3.43
CA GLN A 34 17.25 -12.68 -3.96
C GLN A 34 18.22 -13.78 -3.48
N GLU A 35 19.51 -13.49 -3.40
CA GLU A 35 20.52 -14.48 -2.95
C GLU A 35 20.33 -14.90 -1.48
N THR A 36 19.87 -13.98 -0.63
CA THR A 36 19.63 -14.25 0.80
C THR A 36 18.43 -15.16 0.99
N PHE A 37 17.39 -14.98 0.17
CA PHE A 37 16.23 -15.85 0.14
C PHE A 37 16.62 -17.26 -0.31
N TYR A 38 17.33 -17.39 -1.44
CA TYR A 38 17.77 -18.70 -1.94
C TYR A 38 18.63 -19.45 -0.93
N ARG A 39 19.53 -18.75 -0.24
CA ARG A 39 20.37 -19.37 0.81
C ARG A 39 19.54 -19.87 1.99
N SER A 40 18.60 -19.06 2.47
CA SER A 40 17.75 -19.41 3.62
C SER A 40 16.82 -20.58 3.30
N VAL A 41 16.16 -20.56 2.15
CA VAL A 41 15.23 -21.62 1.74
C VAL A 41 15.96 -22.94 1.49
N ARG A 42 17.14 -22.93 0.89
CA ARG A 42 17.98 -24.13 0.75
C ARG A 42 18.39 -24.71 2.09
N LEU A 43 18.70 -23.87 3.08
CA LEU A 43 19.07 -24.30 4.43
C LEU A 43 17.87 -24.96 5.15
N VAL A 44 16.68 -24.38 5.00
CA VAL A 44 15.43 -24.93 5.54
C VAL A 44 15.07 -26.28 4.88
N LEU A 45 15.11 -26.36 3.54
CA LEU A 45 14.84 -27.60 2.80
C LEU A 45 15.84 -28.71 3.16
N ALA A 46 17.12 -28.38 3.29
CA ALA A 46 18.14 -29.32 3.73
C ALA A 46 17.90 -29.83 5.17
N GLY A 47 17.40 -28.97 6.06
CA GLY A 47 17.06 -29.36 7.44
C GLY A 47 15.78 -30.19 7.59
N LEU A 48 14.88 -30.15 6.60
CA LEU A 48 13.61 -30.88 6.61
C LEU A 48 13.68 -32.26 5.93
N GLU A 49 14.85 -32.68 5.43
CA GLU A 49 15.04 -33.89 4.60
C GLU A 49 13.98 -34.03 3.48
N SER A 50 13.47 -32.88 3.03
CA SER A 50 12.28 -32.85 2.19
C SER A 50 12.71 -32.87 0.74
N ASP A 51 12.46 -34.00 0.06
CA ASP A 51 12.69 -34.19 -1.37
C ASP A 51 11.58 -33.51 -2.21
N VAL A 52 11.19 -32.30 -1.79
CA VAL A 52 10.19 -31.49 -2.46
C VAL A 52 10.83 -30.96 -3.72
N GLY A 53 10.57 -31.62 -4.85
CA GLY A 53 11.06 -31.26 -6.19
C GLY A 53 10.53 -29.91 -6.72
N LEU A 54 10.10 -28.99 -5.85
CA LEU A 54 9.70 -27.65 -6.24
C LEU A 54 10.95 -26.79 -6.50
N PRO A 55 11.03 -26.14 -7.68
CA PRO A 55 12.11 -25.20 -7.96
C PRO A 55 12.07 -24.06 -6.94
N VAL A 56 13.21 -23.76 -6.32
CA VAL A 56 13.33 -22.64 -5.36
C VAL A 56 12.93 -21.30 -6.01
N GLU A 57 13.11 -21.18 -7.33
CA GLU A 57 12.64 -20.05 -8.11
C GLU A 57 11.11 -19.90 -8.09
N LEU A 58 10.36 -20.99 -8.13
CA LEU A 58 8.90 -20.97 -8.07
C LEU A 58 8.43 -20.54 -6.67
N LEU A 59 9.14 -20.96 -5.62
CA LEU A 59 8.90 -20.50 -4.25
C LEU A 59 9.20 -19.00 -4.08
N PHE A 60 10.29 -18.51 -4.69
CA PHE A 60 10.63 -17.08 -4.68
C PHE A 60 9.56 -16.24 -5.38
N TRP A 61 9.15 -16.62 -6.59
CA TRP A 61 8.09 -15.90 -7.29
C TRP A 61 6.73 -15.99 -6.59
N GLY A 62 6.44 -17.12 -5.93
CA GLY A 62 5.27 -17.28 -5.07
C GLY A 62 5.27 -16.31 -3.89
N ASP A 63 6.42 -16.17 -3.21
CA ASP A 63 6.60 -15.21 -2.12
C ASP A 63 6.44 -13.77 -2.61
N VAL A 64 7.11 -13.40 -3.71
CA VAL A 64 6.99 -12.07 -4.33
C VAL A 64 5.53 -11.75 -4.66
N LEU A 65 4.80 -12.69 -5.27
CA LEU A 65 3.40 -12.51 -5.63
C LEU A 65 2.51 -12.35 -4.37
N LEU A 66 2.73 -13.19 -3.36
CA LEU A 66 1.97 -13.16 -2.12
C LEU A 66 2.18 -11.84 -1.36
N VAL A 67 3.43 -11.42 -1.23
CA VAL A 67 3.79 -10.16 -0.57
C VAL A 67 3.23 -8.97 -1.35
N ALA A 68 3.35 -8.97 -2.69
CA ALA A 68 2.78 -7.92 -3.54
C ALA A 68 1.26 -7.84 -3.39
N ALA A 69 0.57 -8.98 -3.44
CA ALA A 69 -0.87 -9.04 -3.26
C ALA A 69 -1.29 -8.52 -1.88
N GLY A 70 -0.57 -8.93 -0.82
CA GLY A 70 -0.81 -8.46 0.55
C GLY A 70 -0.62 -6.95 0.68
N ARG A 71 0.43 -6.38 0.08
CA ARG A 71 0.70 -4.93 0.09
C ARG A 71 -0.37 -4.14 -0.63
N TYR A 72 -0.78 -4.61 -1.81
CA TYR A 72 -1.85 -3.97 -2.57
C TYR A 72 -3.18 -4.03 -1.81
N ALA A 73 -3.55 -5.21 -1.28
CA ALA A 73 -4.78 -5.40 -0.52
C ALA A 73 -4.81 -4.55 0.75
N PHE A 74 -3.69 -4.50 1.49
CA PHE A 74 -3.56 -3.67 2.68
C PHE A 74 -3.78 -2.19 2.35
N SER A 75 -3.10 -1.67 1.33
CA SER A 75 -3.21 -0.27 0.91
C SER A 75 -4.62 0.07 0.41
N TYR A 76 -5.25 -0.87 -0.29
CA TYR A 76 -6.64 -0.76 -0.74
C TYR A 76 -7.61 -0.63 0.44
N VAL A 77 -7.51 -1.54 1.43
CA VAL A 77 -8.39 -1.56 2.59
C VAL A 77 -8.17 -0.33 3.46
N LEU A 78 -6.92 0.04 3.73
CA LEU A 78 -6.63 1.24 4.51
C LEU A 78 -7.11 2.51 3.79
N GLY A 79 -6.86 2.61 2.48
CA GLY A 79 -7.32 3.75 1.69
C GLY A 79 -8.83 3.91 1.73
N SER A 80 -9.58 2.80 1.62
CA SER A 80 -11.03 2.78 1.79
C SER A 80 -11.45 3.24 3.19
N LEU A 81 -10.81 2.70 4.23
CA LEU A 81 -11.10 3.05 5.62
C LEU A 81 -10.83 4.53 5.91
N LEU A 82 -9.77 5.10 5.35
CA LEU A 82 -9.46 6.52 5.46
C LEU A 82 -10.52 7.39 4.79
N GLY A 83 -11.03 6.99 3.62
CA GLY A 83 -12.13 7.68 2.95
C GLY A 83 -13.42 7.66 3.79
N VAL A 84 -13.77 6.50 4.35
CA VAL A 84 -14.94 6.34 5.23
C VAL A 84 -14.77 7.15 6.52
N LEU A 85 -13.58 7.11 7.14
CA LEU A 85 -13.28 7.87 8.35
C LEU A 85 -13.34 9.38 8.10
N TYR A 86 -12.83 9.84 6.96
CA TYR A 86 -12.86 11.25 6.57
C TYR A 86 -14.30 11.77 6.44
N ASP A 87 -15.19 10.98 5.83
CA ASP A 87 -16.60 11.35 5.71
C ASP A 87 -17.35 11.22 7.03
N GLY A 88 -17.09 10.18 7.81
CA GLY A 88 -17.68 9.98 9.13
C GLY A 88 -17.30 11.04 10.17
N LEU A 89 -16.23 11.81 9.93
CA LEU A 89 -15.79 12.94 10.74
C LEU A 89 -16.24 14.30 10.19
N ASP A 90 -17.25 14.32 9.32
CA ASP A 90 -17.77 15.54 8.68
C ASP A 90 -16.69 16.36 7.95
N ARG A 91 -15.76 15.65 7.27
CA ARG A 91 -14.70 16.25 6.43
C ARG A 91 -13.77 17.18 7.23
N PRO A 92 -12.96 16.63 8.16
CA PRO A 92 -12.17 17.38 9.15
C PRO A 92 -11.00 18.20 8.55
N GLY A 93 -10.87 18.27 7.22
CA GLY A 93 -9.83 19.00 6.49
C GLY A 93 -8.61 18.15 6.14
N ILE A 94 -7.82 18.63 5.16
CA ILE A 94 -6.66 17.91 4.61
C ILE A 94 -5.56 17.69 5.65
N VAL A 95 -5.43 18.59 6.64
CA VAL A 95 -4.43 18.49 7.71
C VAL A 95 -4.63 17.23 8.55
N PHE A 96 -5.87 16.88 8.87
CA PHE A 96 -6.18 15.65 9.60
C PHE A 96 -5.72 14.41 8.81
N LEU A 97 -6.04 14.38 7.52
CA LEU A 97 -5.69 13.28 6.63
C LEU A 97 -4.16 13.15 6.46
N LEU A 98 -3.45 14.27 6.36
CA LEU A 98 -1.99 14.30 6.34
C LEU A 98 -1.39 13.69 7.62
N ILE A 99 -1.88 14.05 8.81
CA ILE A 99 -1.39 13.52 10.09
C ILE A 99 -1.56 12.00 10.14
N VAL A 100 -2.75 11.51 9.78
CA VAL A 100 -3.04 10.08 9.79
C VAL A 100 -2.18 9.31 8.79
N VAL A 101 -2.05 9.83 7.57
CA VAL A 101 -1.21 9.23 6.51
C VAL A 101 0.27 9.23 6.90
N VAL A 102 0.78 10.30 7.51
CA VAL A 102 2.15 10.36 8.03
C VAL A 102 2.37 9.30 9.10
N LEU A 103 1.42 9.13 10.03
CA LEU A 103 1.52 8.11 11.08
C LEU A 103 1.59 6.70 10.48
N ILE A 104 0.67 6.38 9.57
CA ILE A 104 0.64 5.09 8.87
C ILE A 104 1.93 4.86 8.09
N GLY A 105 2.32 5.84 7.26
CA GLY A 105 3.52 5.75 6.43
C GLY A 105 4.80 5.65 7.25
N THR A 106 4.84 6.25 8.44
CA THR A 106 5.97 6.13 9.36
C THR A 106 6.05 4.72 9.94
N VAL A 107 4.93 4.19 10.44
CA VAL A 107 4.90 2.81 10.98
C VAL A 107 5.28 1.82 9.90
N ASP A 108 4.67 1.92 8.72
CA ASP A 108 4.95 1.04 7.58
C ASP A 108 6.40 1.19 7.08
N GLY A 109 6.89 2.42 6.98
CA GLY A 109 8.26 2.73 6.61
C GLY A 109 9.29 2.20 7.59
N VAL A 110 9.03 2.23 8.90
CA VAL A 110 9.90 1.63 9.92
C VAL A 110 9.94 0.11 9.76
N TYR A 111 8.79 -0.55 9.59
CA TYR A 111 8.76 -1.99 9.33
C TYR A 111 9.52 -2.36 8.05
N ALA A 112 9.35 -1.59 6.98
CA ALA A 112 10.06 -1.79 5.72
C ALA A 112 11.57 -1.57 5.86
N ALA A 113 12.00 -0.52 6.56
CA ALA A 113 13.41 -0.23 6.82
C ALA A 113 14.09 -1.32 7.63
N LEU A 114 13.41 -1.86 8.65
CA LEU A 114 13.93 -2.96 9.47
C LEU A 114 14.03 -4.26 8.66
N SER A 115 13.00 -4.56 7.87
CA SER A 115 12.97 -5.76 7.01
C SER A 115 14.08 -5.73 5.96
N ALA A 116 14.23 -4.60 5.24
CA ALA A 116 15.25 -4.42 4.21
C ALA A 116 16.62 -3.99 4.77
N ARG A 117 16.74 -3.77 6.09
CA ARG A 117 17.91 -3.15 6.75
C ARG A 117 18.42 -1.89 6.05
N ASN A 118 17.50 -1.11 5.49
CA ASN A 118 17.80 0.05 4.66
C ASN A 118 16.81 1.18 4.91
N ALA A 119 17.31 2.29 5.48
CA ALA A 119 16.50 3.46 5.77
C ALA A 119 15.90 4.11 4.50
N VAL A 120 16.57 3.98 3.35
CA VAL A 120 16.07 4.51 2.06
C VAL A 120 14.80 3.78 1.64
N VAL A 121 14.71 2.47 1.89
CA VAL A 121 13.48 1.70 1.61
C VAL A 121 12.35 2.23 2.49
N GLY A 122 12.57 2.39 3.79
CA GLY A 122 11.56 2.95 4.68
C GLY A 122 11.09 4.35 4.30
N LEU A 123 12.02 5.23 3.89
CA LEU A 123 11.67 6.55 3.36
C LEU A 123 10.82 6.46 2.09
N GLY A 124 11.11 5.52 1.20
CA GLY A 124 10.31 5.26 0.01
C GLY A 124 8.86 4.89 0.35
N PHE A 125 8.65 4.06 1.38
CA PHE A 125 7.30 3.72 1.86
C PHE A 125 6.56 4.92 2.45
N LEU A 126 7.25 5.75 3.26
CA LEU A 126 6.67 6.99 3.78
C LEU A 126 6.24 7.92 2.65
N LEU A 127 7.10 8.11 1.64
CA LEU A 127 6.80 8.95 0.48
C LEU A 127 5.66 8.37 -0.37
N ALA A 128 5.60 7.05 -0.51
CA ALA A 128 4.48 6.38 -1.18
C ALA A 128 3.16 6.67 -0.45
N TRP A 129 3.12 6.59 0.88
CA TRP A 129 1.95 6.97 1.67
C TRP A 129 1.62 8.46 1.55
N LEU A 130 2.60 9.35 1.57
CA LEU A 130 2.37 10.79 1.40
C LEU A 130 1.70 11.14 0.06
N SER A 131 1.90 10.35 -0.99
CA SER A 131 1.18 10.52 -2.27
C SER A 131 -0.34 10.31 -2.17
N TYR A 132 -0.82 9.65 -1.11
CA TYR A 132 -2.26 9.51 -0.84
C TYR A 132 -2.94 10.87 -0.69
N VAL A 133 -2.30 11.82 0.02
CA VAL A 133 -2.89 13.14 0.36
C VAL A 133 -3.22 13.96 -0.90
N PRO A 134 -2.28 14.22 -1.84
CA PRO A 134 -2.59 14.99 -3.03
C PRO A 134 -3.57 14.26 -3.95
N VAL A 135 -3.49 12.93 -4.07
CA VAL A 135 -4.43 12.15 -4.89
C VAL A 135 -5.85 12.23 -4.32
N PHE A 136 -5.99 12.09 -3.00
CA PHE A 136 -7.27 12.20 -2.32
C PHE A 136 -7.86 13.61 -2.44
N ALA A 137 -7.04 14.66 -2.24
CA ALA A 137 -7.47 16.05 -2.35
C ALA A 137 -7.96 16.38 -3.77
N TRP A 138 -7.21 15.96 -4.80
CA TRP A 138 -7.57 16.19 -6.20
C TRP A 138 -8.90 15.51 -6.57
N LEU A 139 -9.07 14.24 -6.19
CA LEU A 139 -10.32 13.51 -6.45
C LEU A 139 -11.52 14.11 -5.70
N LEU A 140 -11.29 14.63 -4.49
CA LEU A 140 -12.34 15.27 -3.71
C LEU A 140 -12.79 16.61 -4.32
N GLU A 141 -11.87 17.38 -4.92
CA GLU A 141 -12.16 18.62 -5.63
C GLU A 141 -12.95 18.38 -6.93
N ASP A 142 -12.57 17.37 -7.71
CA ASP A 142 -13.28 16.96 -8.92
C ASP A 142 -14.74 16.58 -8.62
N GLU A 143 -14.98 15.80 -7.56
CA GLU A 143 -16.34 15.43 -7.13
C GLU A 143 -17.20 16.63 -6.70
N GLN A 144 -16.59 17.66 -6.10
CA GLN A 144 -17.33 18.87 -5.71
C GLN A 144 -17.70 19.71 -6.93
N THR A 145 -16.85 19.72 -7.95
CA THR A 145 -17.06 20.46 -9.19
C THR A 145 -18.19 19.84 -10.02
N ASP A 146 -18.27 18.51 -10.09
CA ASP A 146 -19.34 17.79 -10.79
C ASP A 146 -20.72 17.92 -10.11
N ARG A 147 -20.76 18.23 -8.81
CA ARG A 147 -21.99 18.51 -8.05
C ARG A 147 -22.40 19.99 -8.04
N GLY A 148 -21.83 20.82 -8.92
CA GLY A 148 -22.22 22.23 -9.10
C GLY A 148 -23.74 22.42 -9.31
N PRO A 149 -24.28 23.61 -8.99
CA PRO A 149 -25.68 23.78 -8.62
C PRO A 149 -26.62 23.28 -9.71
N THR A 150 -27.37 22.22 -9.41
CA THR A 150 -28.56 21.86 -10.16
C THR A 150 -29.49 23.05 -10.16
N ARG A 151 -29.55 23.74 -11.30
CA ARG A 151 -30.59 24.72 -11.57
C ARG A 151 -31.93 23.99 -11.44
N LEU A 152 -32.64 24.26 -10.34
CA LEU A 152 -34.07 24.03 -10.22
C LEU A 152 -34.82 25.02 -11.12
#